data_AF-A0A962T2C2-F1
#
_entry.id   AF-A0A962T2C2-F1
#
_cell.length_a   1.000
_cell.length_b   1.000
_cell.length_c   1.000
_cell.angle_alpha   90.00
_cell.angle_beta   90.00
_cell.angle_gamma   90.00
#
_symmetry.space_group_name_H-M   'P 1'
#
loop_
_entity.id
_entity.type
_entity.pdbx_description
1 polymer ?
#
loop_
_entity_poly.entity_id
_entity_poly.type
_entity_poly.pdbx_seq_one_letter_code
_entity_poly.pdbx_strand_id
1 'polypeptide(L)'
;MRKFTITGATHKGKHIEVTKYIKTADGIEIQIEHNVPSTAGKQLRWVQTVTENGTFYNTCKLRTYVDPFGKGRIHTVALPAVPGVCKADDAKPFYYTDAEFAAGDGSFYDRPSESPPASGRTWIKFITALTEVTGTKVHHLVAISWGFDRLADGTVLAAAIVRPTTAEMKAHGQALKRMYPSYTYT
;
A
#
# COMPACT_ATOMS: atom_id res chain seq x y z
N MET A 1 -0.67 -19.87 0.25
CA MET A 1 -1.52 -18.87 0.95
C MET A 1 -0.89 -18.56 2.29
N ARG A 2 -0.83 -17.29 2.70
CA ARG A 2 -0.12 -16.85 3.93
C ARG A 2 -1.02 -15.95 4.76
N LYS A 3 -1.20 -16.29 6.04
CA LYS A 3 -2.10 -15.58 6.98
C LYS A 3 -1.32 -14.68 7.93
N PHE A 4 -1.87 -13.51 8.22
CA PHE A 4 -1.32 -12.55 9.17
C PHE A 4 -2.41 -12.11 10.16
N THR A 5 -2.31 -12.61 11.39
CA THR A 5 -3.29 -12.34 12.45
C THR A 5 -3.14 -10.95 13.06
N ILE A 6 -4.24 -10.33 13.45
CA ILE A 6 -4.26 -9.09 14.22
C ILE A 6 -3.84 -9.42 15.66
N THR A 7 -2.77 -8.77 16.14
CA THR A 7 -2.21 -9.00 17.48
C THR A 7 -2.75 -8.03 18.53
N GLY A 8 -3.41 -6.95 18.10
CA GLY A 8 -4.07 -5.99 18.98
C GLY A 8 -5.26 -6.61 19.72
N ALA A 9 -5.71 -5.92 20.78
CA ALA A 9 -6.90 -6.34 21.54
C ALA A 9 -8.17 -6.28 20.67
N THR A 10 -8.31 -5.22 19.89
CA THR A 10 -9.38 -5.05 18.90
C THR A 10 -9.20 -6.06 17.75
N HIS A 11 -10.28 -6.76 17.39
CA HIS A 11 -10.28 -7.80 16.35
C HIS A 11 -9.27 -8.94 16.60
N LYS A 12 -8.94 -9.23 17.86
CA LYS A 12 -8.03 -10.31 18.24
C LYS A 12 -8.45 -11.64 17.58
N GLY A 13 -7.50 -12.30 16.93
CA GLY A 13 -7.73 -13.57 16.23
C GLY A 13 -8.30 -13.45 14.81
N LYS A 14 -8.72 -12.26 14.38
CA LYS A 14 -9.00 -11.96 12.96
C LYS A 14 -7.69 -11.81 12.19
N HIS A 15 -7.75 -11.91 10.87
CA HIS A 15 -6.55 -11.91 10.03
C HIS A 15 -6.82 -11.34 8.64
N ILE A 16 -5.73 -11.00 7.97
CA ILE A 16 -5.66 -10.91 6.53
C ILE A 16 -5.02 -12.19 5.96
N GLU A 17 -5.39 -12.56 4.75
CA GLU A 17 -4.85 -13.71 4.03
C GLU A 17 -4.41 -13.29 2.63
N VAL A 18 -3.15 -13.56 2.31
CA VAL A 18 -2.65 -13.39 0.94
C VAL A 18 -3.06 -14.63 0.14
N THR A 19 -4.08 -14.45 -0.70
CA THR A 19 -4.68 -15.49 -1.56
C THR A 19 -3.96 -15.61 -2.90
N LYS A 20 -3.32 -14.53 -3.36
CA LYS A 20 -2.48 -14.51 -4.58
C LYS A 20 -1.19 -13.74 -4.33
N TYR A 21 -0.06 -14.30 -4.80
CA TYR A 21 1.23 -13.61 -4.88
C TYR A 21 2.08 -14.25 -5.98
N ILE A 22 1.97 -13.70 -7.18
CA ILE A 22 2.47 -14.35 -8.40
C ILE A 22 3.41 -13.39 -9.14
N LYS A 23 4.55 -13.91 -9.57
CA LYS A 23 5.46 -13.20 -10.46
C LYS A 23 4.86 -13.06 -11.87
N THR A 24 4.83 -11.85 -12.38
CA THR A 24 4.50 -11.53 -13.77
C THR A 24 5.78 -11.35 -14.58
N ALA A 25 5.65 -11.01 -15.87
CA ALA A 25 6.80 -10.74 -16.74
C ALA A 25 7.60 -9.49 -16.31
N ASP A 26 6.96 -8.57 -15.61
CA ASP A 26 7.42 -7.20 -15.32
C ASP A 26 7.27 -6.79 -13.85
N GLY A 27 6.69 -7.63 -13.00
CA GLY A 27 6.49 -7.33 -11.59
C GLY A 27 5.77 -8.44 -10.84
N ILE A 28 4.84 -8.06 -9.97
CA ILE A 28 4.11 -8.96 -9.07
C ILE A 28 2.63 -8.64 -9.10
N GLU A 29 1.79 -9.67 -9.06
CA GLU A 29 0.37 -9.56 -8.75
C GLU A 29 0.08 -10.09 -7.34
N ILE A 30 -0.62 -9.31 -6.53
CA ILE A 30 -1.02 -9.67 -5.17
C ILE A 30 -2.53 -9.52 -4.98
N GLN A 31 -3.12 -10.44 -4.22
CA GLN A 31 -4.50 -10.33 -3.74
C GLN A 31 -4.55 -10.70 -2.25
N ILE A 32 -5.26 -9.90 -1.47
CA ILE A 32 -5.38 -10.04 -0.02
C ILE A 32 -6.84 -9.95 0.37
N GLU A 33 -7.30 -10.93 1.15
CA GLU A 33 -8.63 -10.96 1.74
C GLU A 33 -8.55 -10.79 3.26
N HIS A 34 -9.68 -10.53 3.92
CA HIS A 34 -9.74 -10.40 5.37
C HIS A 34 -11.04 -10.95 5.94
N ASN A 35 -11.01 -11.40 7.19
CA ASN A 35 -12.21 -11.86 7.91
C ASN A 35 -12.64 -10.89 9.04
N VAL A 36 -12.15 -9.65 9.01
CA VAL A 36 -12.48 -8.61 9.98
C VAL A 36 -13.91 -8.10 9.71
N PRO A 37 -14.82 -8.13 10.69
CA PRO A 37 -16.17 -7.63 10.52
C PRO A 37 -16.19 -6.09 10.53
N SER A 38 -17.08 -5.51 9.74
CA SER A 38 -17.43 -4.09 9.86
C SER A 38 -18.08 -3.81 11.21
N THR A 39 -17.73 -2.68 11.81
CA THR A 39 -18.28 -2.20 13.09
C THR A 39 -19.00 -0.88 12.85
N ALA A 40 -20.17 -0.69 13.47
CA ALA A 40 -20.94 0.55 13.30
C ALA A 40 -20.11 1.80 13.60
N GLY A 41 -20.20 2.81 12.73
CA GLY A 41 -19.42 4.05 12.84
C GLY A 41 -17.95 3.93 12.43
N LYS A 42 -17.50 2.76 11.97
CA LYS A 42 -16.13 2.53 11.51
C LYS A 42 -16.09 1.97 10.09
N GLN A 43 -15.03 2.28 9.37
CA GLN A 43 -14.77 1.74 8.03
C GLN A 43 -13.48 0.94 8.03
N LEU A 44 -13.46 -0.18 7.31
CA LEU A 44 -12.22 -0.88 6.99
C LEU A 44 -11.68 -0.31 5.68
N ARG A 45 -10.42 0.12 5.66
CA ARG A 45 -9.77 0.67 4.44
C ARG A 45 -8.35 0.15 4.31
N TRP A 46 -7.90 0.01 3.08
CA TRP A 46 -6.52 -0.31 2.77
C TRP A 46 -5.69 0.96 2.64
N VAL A 47 -4.49 0.92 3.20
CA VAL A 47 -3.49 1.98 3.09
C VAL A 47 -2.19 1.35 2.61
N GLN A 48 -1.59 1.92 1.56
CA GLN A 48 -0.32 1.47 1.03
C GLN A 48 0.69 2.62 1.00
N THR A 49 1.90 2.35 1.47
CA THR A 49 3.06 3.19 1.12
C THR A 49 4.06 2.36 0.37
N VAL A 50 4.77 2.99 -0.54
CA VAL A 50 5.83 2.40 -1.32
C VAL A 50 7.14 3.11 -1.02
N THR A 51 8.22 2.33 -0.98
CA THR A 51 9.58 2.82 -0.99
C THR A 51 10.31 2.12 -2.11
N GLU A 52 10.98 2.89 -2.96
CA GLU A 52 11.65 2.34 -4.13
C GLU A 52 12.82 3.22 -4.59
N ASN A 53 13.57 2.72 -5.57
CA ASN A 53 14.57 3.46 -6.34
C ASN A 53 14.31 3.39 -7.85
N GLY A 54 13.08 3.04 -8.25
CA GLY A 54 12.66 2.83 -9.62
C GLY A 54 12.14 4.07 -10.33
N THR A 55 11.33 3.85 -11.34
CA THR A 55 10.73 4.88 -12.19
C THR A 55 9.77 5.77 -11.40
N PHE A 56 9.02 5.22 -10.45
CA PHE A 56 8.12 6.04 -9.65
C PHE A 56 8.90 6.95 -8.71
N TYR A 57 9.99 6.51 -8.07
CA TYR A 57 10.88 7.36 -7.28
C TYR A 57 11.34 8.57 -8.09
N ASN A 58 11.80 8.32 -9.32
CA ASN A 58 12.27 9.38 -10.23
C ASN A 58 11.15 10.35 -10.61
N THR A 59 9.94 9.82 -10.82
CA THR A 59 8.76 10.61 -11.23
C THR A 59 8.20 11.42 -10.07
N CYS A 60 8.02 10.78 -8.92
CA CYS A 60 7.39 11.36 -7.73
C CYS A 60 8.37 12.18 -6.88
N LYS A 61 9.68 12.12 -7.21
CA LYS A 61 10.78 12.82 -6.54
C LYS A 61 10.87 12.54 -5.03
N LEU A 62 10.30 11.42 -4.58
CA LEU A 62 10.24 11.02 -3.18
C LEU A 62 10.54 9.54 -3.07
N ARG A 63 11.52 9.19 -2.22
CA ARG A 63 11.91 7.79 -1.99
C ARG A 63 10.81 6.96 -1.37
N THR A 64 10.03 7.56 -0.48
CA THR A 64 8.88 6.94 0.16
C THR A 64 7.67 7.85 -0.03
N TYR A 65 6.55 7.28 -0.49
CA TYR A 65 5.29 7.98 -0.70
C TYR A 65 4.11 7.03 -0.47
N VAL A 66 2.92 7.61 -0.35
CA VAL A 66 1.65 6.87 -0.30
C VAL A 66 1.27 6.51 -1.72
N ASP A 67 0.90 5.26 -1.93
CA ASP A 67 0.56 4.70 -3.24
C ASP A 67 -0.95 4.46 -3.34
N PRO A 68 -1.65 5.29 -4.13
CA PRO A 68 -2.99 4.93 -4.58
C PRO A 68 -3.05 5.11 -6.09
N PHE A 69 -2.38 4.23 -6.85
CA PHE A 69 -2.59 4.14 -8.29
C PHE A 69 -3.94 3.45 -8.55
N GLY A 70 -5.02 4.23 -8.63
CA GLY A 70 -6.30 3.71 -9.11
C GLY A 70 -6.31 3.56 -10.64
N LYS A 71 -7.32 2.85 -11.14
CA LYS A 71 -7.38 2.47 -12.56
C LYS A 71 -7.76 3.68 -13.43
N GLY A 72 -6.77 4.20 -14.15
CA GLY A 72 -7.01 4.92 -15.41
C GLY A 72 -7.05 6.44 -15.36
N ARG A 73 -6.66 7.10 -14.26
CA ARG A 73 -6.41 8.56 -14.28
C ARG A 73 -5.16 8.93 -13.49
N ILE A 74 -4.21 9.55 -14.19
CA ILE A 74 -2.98 10.10 -13.62
C ILE A 74 -3.28 11.54 -13.14
N HIS A 75 -3.11 11.80 -11.84
CA HIS A 75 -2.74 13.11 -11.26
C HIS A 75 -3.67 14.33 -11.46
N THR A 76 -4.96 14.25 -11.08
CA THR A 76 -5.89 15.40 -11.07
C THR A 76 -6.01 16.25 -9.77
N VAL A 77 -5.40 15.89 -8.63
CA VAL A 77 -5.63 16.57 -7.31
C VAL A 77 -4.33 16.90 -6.60
N ALA A 78 -4.00 18.16 -6.39
CA ALA A 78 -2.82 18.51 -5.60
C ALA A 78 -2.91 17.92 -4.18
N LEU A 79 -1.90 17.15 -3.76
CA LEU A 79 -1.82 16.70 -2.37
C LEU A 79 -1.63 17.91 -1.44
N PRO A 80 -2.29 17.96 -0.27
CA PRO A 80 -2.33 19.16 0.56
C PRO A 80 -0.95 19.68 1.01
N ALA A 81 0.05 18.79 1.15
CA ALA A 81 1.32 19.11 1.79
C ALA A 81 2.56 18.88 0.91
N VAL A 82 2.44 18.14 -0.20
CA VAL A 82 3.59 17.88 -1.09
C VAL A 82 3.16 18.08 -2.53
N PRO A 83 3.44 19.26 -3.13
CA PRO A 83 3.09 19.53 -4.52
C PRO A 83 3.95 18.68 -5.48
N GLY A 84 3.36 18.25 -6.60
CA GLY A 84 4.10 17.59 -7.70
C GLY A 84 4.51 16.13 -7.49
N VAL A 85 3.92 15.45 -6.50
CA VAL A 85 4.15 14.01 -6.23
C VAL A 85 3.12 13.18 -7.00
N CYS A 86 3.52 11.99 -7.46
CA CYS A 86 2.54 11.04 -7.98
C CYS A 86 1.50 10.74 -6.88
N LYS A 87 0.25 11.08 -7.16
CA LYS A 87 -0.79 11.19 -6.14
C LYS A 87 -1.90 10.15 -6.28
N ALA A 88 -2.61 10.01 -5.16
CA ALA A 88 -3.90 9.40 -4.93
C ALA A 88 -5.01 9.85 -5.89
N ASP A 89 -5.94 8.97 -6.22
CA ASP A 89 -7.14 9.34 -6.99
C ASP A 89 -8.06 10.34 -6.26
N ASP A 90 -8.02 10.39 -4.92
CA ASP A 90 -8.73 11.38 -4.09
C ASP A 90 -7.80 12.09 -3.06
N ALA A 91 -8.34 12.93 -2.18
CA ALA A 91 -7.55 13.66 -1.16
C ALA A 91 -7.38 12.87 0.15
N LYS A 92 -7.47 11.53 0.10
CA LYS A 92 -7.47 10.64 1.27
C LYS A 92 -6.27 9.68 1.25
N PRO A 93 -5.84 9.17 2.41
CA PRO A 93 -4.68 8.28 2.49
C PRO A 93 -4.99 6.83 2.07
N PHE A 94 -6.13 6.57 1.45
CA PHE A 94 -6.61 5.21 1.18
C PHE A 94 -6.21 4.76 -0.22
N TYR A 95 -5.94 3.46 -0.36
CA TYR A 95 -5.55 2.86 -1.64
C TYR A 95 -6.66 2.98 -2.69
N TYR A 96 -7.90 2.66 -2.29
CA TYR A 96 -9.10 2.85 -3.10
C TYR A 96 -9.78 4.16 -2.75
N THR A 97 -10.28 4.87 -3.76
CA THR A 97 -11.27 5.94 -3.57
C THR A 97 -12.52 5.41 -2.86
N ASP A 98 -13.32 6.30 -2.27
CA ASP A 98 -14.59 5.89 -1.67
C ASP A 98 -15.51 5.16 -2.67
N ALA A 99 -15.50 5.58 -3.93
CA ALA A 99 -16.33 4.99 -4.99
C ALA A 99 -15.84 3.59 -5.37
N GLU A 100 -14.53 3.40 -5.58
CA GLU A 100 -13.95 2.09 -5.85
C GLU A 100 -14.14 1.14 -4.66
N PHE A 101 -13.96 1.64 -3.44
CA PHE A 101 -14.18 0.85 -2.24
C PHE A 101 -15.64 0.41 -2.10
N ALA A 102 -16.60 1.28 -2.39
CA ALA A 102 -18.03 0.97 -2.35
C ALA A 102 -18.47 -0.01 -3.46
N ALA A 103 -17.77 -0.03 -4.60
CA ALA A 103 -18.02 -0.96 -5.69
C ALA A 103 -17.31 -2.31 -5.53
N GLY A 104 -16.30 -2.38 -4.66
CA GLY A 104 -15.52 -3.58 -4.39
C GLY A 104 -16.11 -4.48 -3.30
N ASP A 105 -15.45 -5.61 -3.07
CA ASP A 105 -15.78 -6.59 -2.03
C ASP A 105 -14.97 -6.38 -0.73
N GLY A 106 -14.18 -5.31 -0.66
CA GLY A 106 -13.28 -5.02 0.46
C GLY A 106 -11.93 -5.76 0.41
N SER A 107 -11.71 -6.63 -0.58
CA SER A 107 -10.39 -7.23 -0.82
C SER A 107 -9.40 -6.19 -1.33
N PHE A 108 -8.12 -6.48 -1.14
CA PHE A 108 -7.03 -5.72 -1.74
C PHE A 108 -6.50 -6.46 -2.96
N TYR A 109 -6.26 -5.71 -4.02
CA TYR A 109 -5.66 -6.16 -5.25
C TYR A 109 -4.71 -5.11 -5.77
N ASP A 110 -3.49 -5.53 -6.10
CA ASP A 110 -2.49 -4.68 -6.73
C ASP A 110 -1.62 -5.50 -7.70
N ARG A 111 -1.13 -4.83 -8.74
CA ARG A 111 -0.30 -5.43 -9.79
C ARG A 111 0.77 -4.46 -10.28
N PRO A 112 1.72 -4.05 -9.41
CA PRO A 112 2.80 -3.16 -9.80
C PRO A 112 3.74 -3.83 -10.80
N SER A 113 4.28 -3.02 -11.71
CA SER A 113 5.24 -3.42 -12.74
C SER A 113 6.34 -2.37 -12.87
N GLU A 114 7.49 -2.79 -13.38
CA GLU A 114 8.63 -1.90 -13.62
C GLU A 114 9.40 -2.35 -14.87
N SER A 115 9.88 -1.39 -15.65
CA SER A 115 10.73 -1.69 -16.80
C SER A 115 12.11 -2.17 -16.32
N PRO A 116 12.79 -3.09 -17.05
CA PRO A 116 14.18 -3.42 -16.75
C PRO A 116 15.04 -2.15 -16.72
N PRO A 117 15.82 -1.90 -15.66
CA PRO A 117 16.75 -0.78 -15.66
C PRO A 117 17.88 -1.02 -16.68
N ALA A 118 18.48 0.06 -17.19
CA ALA A 118 19.61 -0.05 -18.12
C ALA A 118 20.83 -0.78 -17.52
N SER A 119 21.00 -0.71 -16.20
CA SER A 119 22.03 -1.44 -15.46
C SER A 119 21.61 -1.71 -14.01
N GLY A 120 22.21 -2.73 -13.40
CA GLY A 120 21.98 -3.08 -11.99
C GLY A 120 20.57 -3.58 -11.71
N ARG A 121 19.95 -3.03 -10.66
CA ARG A 121 18.61 -3.40 -10.19
C ARG A 121 17.81 -2.18 -9.72
N THR A 122 16.52 -2.20 -9.99
CA THR A 122 15.53 -1.42 -9.25
C THR A 122 14.82 -2.34 -8.26
N TRP A 123 14.40 -1.80 -7.13
CA TRP A 123 13.64 -2.51 -6.11
C TRP A 123 12.48 -1.66 -5.67
N ILE A 124 11.37 -2.33 -5.41
CA ILE A 124 10.12 -1.72 -5.00
C ILE A 124 9.59 -2.48 -3.80
N LYS A 125 9.34 -1.76 -2.71
CA LYS A 125 8.83 -2.33 -1.46
C LYS A 125 7.58 -1.61 -1.02
N PHE A 126 6.53 -2.38 -0.76
CA PHE A 126 5.24 -1.91 -0.32
C PHE A 126 5.01 -2.30 1.14
N ILE A 127 4.44 -1.36 1.90
CA ILE A 127 3.80 -1.64 3.17
C ILE A 127 2.30 -1.45 2.95
N THR A 128 1.55 -2.54 3.03
CA THR A 128 0.09 -2.55 2.86
C THR A 128 -0.56 -2.92 4.17
N ALA A 129 -1.43 -2.05 4.66
CA ALA A 129 -2.10 -2.20 5.94
C ALA A 129 -3.62 -2.24 5.77
N LEU A 130 -4.27 -3.20 6.42
CA LEU A 130 -5.69 -3.13 6.70
C LEU A 130 -5.89 -2.21 7.90
N THR A 131 -6.76 -1.21 7.73
CA THR A 131 -6.95 -0.15 8.72
C THR A 131 -8.40 -0.01 9.11
N GLU A 132 -8.64 0.32 10.36
CA GLU A 132 -9.93 0.74 10.86
C GLU A 132 -9.96 2.28 10.94
N VAL A 133 -11.01 2.89 10.41
CA VAL A 133 -11.13 4.34 10.22
C VAL A 133 -12.37 4.86 10.94
N THR A 134 -12.21 5.95 11.69
CA THR A 134 -13.32 6.70 12.31
C THR A 134 -13.11 8.19 12.08
N GLY A 135 -13.86 8.76 11.12
CA GLY A 135 -13.60 10.12 10.63
C GLY A 135 -12.19 10.20 10.02
N THR A 136 -11.32 11.03 10.60
CA THR A 136 -9.91 11.19 10.19
C THR A 136 -8.92 10.39 11.04
N LYS A 137 -9.41 9.57 11.99
CA LYS A 137 -8.57 8.68 12.78
C LYS A 137 -8.40 7.35 12.05
N VAL A 138 -7.15 6.94 11.83
CA VAL A 138 -6.75 5.72 11.14
C VAL A 138 -5.95 4.85 12.09
N HIS A 139 -6.43 3.63 12.33
CA HIS A 139 -5.77 2.64 13.16
C HIS A 139 -5.36 1.43 12.33
N HIS A 140 -4.06 1.14 12.25
CA HIS A 140 -3.56 -0.01 11.50
C HIS A 140 -3.80 -1.30 12.30
N LEU A 141 -4.62 -2.21 11.78
CA LEU A 141 -4.94 -3.49 12.43
C LEU A 141 -3.84 -4.53 12.19
N VAL A 142 -3.42 -4.64 10.92
CA VAL A 142 -2.37 -5.55 10.48
C VAL A 142 -1.76 -5.00 9.20
N ALA A 143 -0.45 -5.16 9.05
CA ALA A 143 0.28 -4.77 7.86
C ALA A 143 1.22 -5.88 7.40
N ILE A 144 1.48 -5.89 6.10
CA ILE A 144 2.50 -6.74 5.46
C ILE A 144 3.48 -5.88 4.68
N SER A 145 4.72 -6.36 4.60
CA SER A 145 5.73 -5.90 3.67
C SER A 145 5.84 -6.90 2.52
N TRP A 146 5.82 -6.41 1.29
CA TRP A 146 5.99 -7.20 0.07
C TRP A 146 6.62 -6.34 -1.03
N GLY A 147 6.92 -6.93 -2.18
CA GLY A 147 7.55 -6.20 -3.27
C GLY A 147 8.39 -7.08 -4.19
N PHE A 148 9.25 -6.46 -4.97
CA PHE A 148 10.11 -7.16 -5.91
C PHE A 148 11.33 -6.34 -6.32
N ASP A 149 12.34 -7.05 -6.80
CA ASP A 149 13.45 -6.48 -7.54
C ASP A 149 13.23 -6.71 -9.04
N ARG A 150 13.63 -5.72 -9.84
CA ARG A 150 13.69 -5.79 -11.30
C ARG A 150 15.14 -5.61 -11.74
N LEU A 151 15.70 -6.66 -12.35
CA LEU A 151 17.07 -6.69 -12.83
C LEU A 151 17.17 -6.19 -14.28
N ALA A 152 18.36 -5.73 -14.67
CA ALA A 152 18.63 -5.23 -16.03
C ALA A 152 18.42 -6.27 -17.14
N ASP A 153 18.56 -7.56 -16.83
CA ASP A 153 18.29 -8.67 -17.76
C ASP A 153 16.77 -8.97 -17.94
N GLY A 154 15.91 -8.21 -17.26
CA GLY A 154 14.46 -8.42 -17.25
C GLY A 154 13.98 -9.47 -16.25
N THR A 155 14.84 -9.97 -15.36
CA THR A 155 14.42 -10.86 -14.29
C THR A 155 13.61 -10.10 -13.23
N VAL A 156 12.48 -10.68 -12.82
CA VAL A 156 11.76 -10.29 -11.59
C VAL A 156 12.14 -11.26 -10.46
N LEU A 157 12.52 -10.71 -9.31
CA LEU A 157 12.72 -11.45 -8.07
C LEU A 157 11.68 -11.00 -7.03
N ALA A 158 10.76 -11.89 -6.67
CA ALA A 158 9.74 -11.60 -5.67
C ALA A 158 10.36 -11.51 -4.27
N ALA A 159 10.07 -10.43 -3.53
CA ALA A 159 10.41 -10.36 -2.12
C ALA A 159 9.48 -11.27 -1.31
N ALA A 160 9.96 -11.81 -0.19
CA ALA A 160 9.11 -12.56 0.73
C ALA A 160 8.05 -11.66 1.37
N ILE A 161 6.81 -12.15 1.48
CA ILE A 161 5.76 -11.45 2.20
C ILE A 161 5.95 -11.66 3.70
N VAL A 162 6.20 -10.60 4.45
CA VAL A 162 6.49 -10.66 5.89
C VAL A 162 5.74 -9.58 6.65
N ARG A 163 5.76 -9.62 7.99
CA ARG A 163 5.36 -8.44 8.76
C ARG A 163 6.42 -7.35 8.61
N PRO A 164 6.03 -6.08 8.45
CA PRO A 164 6.99 -4.99 8.47
C PRO A 164 7.70 -4.93 9.82
N THR A 165 8.97 -4.55 9.78
CA THR A 165 9.76 -4.19 10.95
C THR A 165 9.22 -2.90 11.59
N THR A 166 9.61 -2.65 12.85
CA THR A 166 9.28 -1.39 13.54
C THR A 166 9.76 -0.16 12.78
N ALA A 167 10.93 -0.24 12.14
CA ALA A 167 11.48 0.86 11.34
C ALA A 167 10.64 1.12 10.08
N GLU A 168 10.15 0.07 9.42
CA GLU A 168 9.27 0.19 8.26
C GLU A 168 7.91 0.76 8.63
N MET A 169 7.30 0.31 9.74
CA MET A 169 6.05 0.90 10.24
C MET A 169 6.22 2.37 10.63
N LYS A 170 7.37 2.75 11.20
CA LYS A 170 7.68 4.16 11.48
C LYS A 170 7.75 4.99 10.20
N ALA A 171 8.45 4.49 9.17
CA ALA A 171 8.55 5.16 7.88
C ALA A 171 7.18 5.28 7.18
N HIS A 172 6.37 4.21 7.24
CA HIS A 172 4.99 4.20 6.75
C HIS A 172 4.15 5.31 7.38
N GLY A 173 4.14 5.40 8.71
CA GLY A 173 3.42 6.44 9.44
C GLY A 173 3.94 7.85 9.18
N GLN A 174 5.26 8.02 9.00
CA GLN A 174 5.85 9.32 8.65
C GLN A 174 5.43 9.79 7.24
N ALA A 175 5.42 8.89 6.26
CA ALA A 175 4.98 9.20 4.90
C ALA A 175 3.50 9.62 4.89
N LEU A 176 2.65 8.89 5.61
CA LEU A 176 1.23 9.19 5.78
C LEU A 176 1.01 10.57 6.42
N LYS A 177 1.64 10.85 7.57
CA LYS A 177 1.54 12.15 8.26
C LYS A 177 2.02 13.31 7.40
N ARG A 178 3.09 13.10 6.62
CA ARG A 178 3.62 14.13 5.72
C ARG A 178 2.65 14.44 4.59
N MET A 179 2.03 13.43 3.99
CA MET A 179 1.17 13.60 2.81
C MET A 179 -0.27 13.98 3.17
N TYR A 180 -0.75 13.55 4.35
CA TYR A 180 -2.12 13.73 4.83
C TYR A 180 -2.13 14.21 6.30
N PRO A 181 -1.63 15.42 6.60
CA PRO A 181 -1.47 15.90 7.97
C PRO A 181 -2.79 16.12 8.73
N SER A 182 -3.92 16.17 8.03
CA SER A 182 -5.26 16.28 8.64
C SER A 182 -5.77 14.95 9.24
N TYR A 183 -5.06 13.85 9.00
CA TYR A 183 -5.37 12.53 9.54
C TYR A 183 -4.49 12.20 10.74
N THR A 184 -5.06 11.44 11.68
CA THR A 184 -4.34 10.94 12.86
C THR A 184 -4.13 9.44 12.71
N TYR A 185 -2.88 9.00 12.85
CA TYR A 185 -2.47 7.60 12.67
C TYR A 185 -2.00 7.00 14.00
N THR A 186 -2.56 5.84 14.35
CA THR A 186 -2.28 5.11 15.61
C THR A 186 -2.01 3.64 15.39
#